data_AF-A0A3S0B4H4-F1
#
_entry.id   AF-A0A3S0B4H4-F1
#
_cell.length_a   1.000
_cell.length_b   1.000
_cell.length_c   1.000
_cell.angle_alpha   90.00
_cell.angle_beta   90.00
_cell.angle_gamma   90.00
#
_symmetry.space_group_name_H-M   'P 1'
#
loop_
_entity.id
_entity.type
_entity.pdbx_description
1 polymer ?
#
loop_
_entity_poly.entity_id
_entity_poly.type
_entity_poly.pdbx_seq_one_letter_code
_entity_poly.pdbx_strand_id
1 'polypeptide(L)'
;MTPPNWLPRSRACTGRPGVGEPPTRLVRITGQLERKAVAPVALTARVKDELAKVVVPRQSARVAETAALLRFAGQMQVIAGRLVLEAELDSGDVARRLAESLTEMYGVEVHEHTISPGGASKNSRHLLRVTEGTRDLSRRLGLVTRSGHPVVGLPPQVISGTVADNEAAWRGAFLAQGFLTEPGRSSALEVVCPCQEAALALVGAARRLGIAARTKETRGTDRVVIRDGDAIGALLTRMGAQQVRLEWEDKRLRRESRSTANRLANFDDANLRRSARAAVAAAARVERAMQILGDDVPEHLAEAGQLRVAHRQASLEELGRLADPQMTKDAVAGRIRRLLSMADKRAEELGLSDTNEAVTDDLLEGA
;
A
#
# COMPACT_ATOMS: atom_id res chain seq x y z
N MET A 1 18.12 48.62 -29.18
CA MET A 1 18.06 48.16 -27.78
C MET A 1 16.67 48.45 -27.27
N THR A 2 15.82 47.43 -27.35
CA THR A 2 14.39 47.43 -26.97
C THR A 2 14.04 45.95 -26.83
N PRO A 3 13.41 45.49 -25.73
CA PRO A 3 13.14 44.07 -25.52
C PRO A 3 11.90 43.59 -26.30
N PRO A 4 11.84 42.30 -26.71
CA PRO A 4 10.72 41.78 -27.49
C PRO A 4 9.56 41.27 -26.61
N ASN A 5 8.42 41.92 -26.81
CA ASN A 5 7.10 41.38 -27.14
C ASN A 5 6.78 39.90 -26.78
N TRP A 6 5.86 39.69 -25.83
CA TRP A 6 5.04 38.48 -25.73
C TRP A 6 3.61 38.82 -25.28
N LEU A 7 2.71 38.90 -26.28
CA LEU A 7 1.27 38.76 -26.14
C LEU A 7 0.80 37.77 -27.21
N PRO A 8 -0.20 36.92 -26.92
CA PRO A 8 -1.17 36.51 -27.91
C PRO A 8 -2.52 37.20 -27.66
N ARG A 9 -2.79 38.14 -28.56
CA ARG A 9 -4.06 38.50 -29.23
C ARG A 9 -5.40 38.18 -28.55
N SER A 10 -6.13 39.27 -28.33
CA SER A 10 -7.56 39.41 -28.05
C SER A 10 -8.49 39.01 -29.22
N ARG A 11 -9.71 38.59 -28.87
CA ARG A 11 -10.99 38.91 -29.54
C ARG A 11 -12.04 39.04 -28.43
N ALA A 12 -12.99 39.95 -28.39
CA ALA A 12 -13.23 41.26 -28.97
C ALA A 12 -14.24 41.92 -28.02
N CYS A 13 -14.08 43.20 -27.71
CA CYS A 13 -15.04 43.99 -26.94
C CYS A 13 -15.95 44.76 -27.92
N THR A 14 -17.27 44.73 -27.69
CA THR A 14 -18.16 45.86 -28.03
C THR A 14 -19.28 45.95 -26.99
N GLY A 15 -19.29 47.03 -26.21
CA GLY A 15 -20.36 47.36 -25.26
C GLY A 15 -19.94 48.47 -24.30
N ARG A 16 -20.59 49.64 -24.40
CA ARG A 16 -20.36 50.91 -23.68
C ARG A 16 -20.64 50.84 -22.15
N PRO A 17 -20.25 51.87 -21.36
CA PRO A 17 -20.02 51.74 -19.92
C PRO A 17 -21.32 51.83 -19.12
N GLY A 18 -21.59 50.80 -18.31
CA GLY A 18 -22.58 50.83 -17.24
C GLY A 18 -21.86 51.00 -15.91
N VAL A 19 -22.30 51.97 -15.12
CA VAL A 19 -21.94 52.16 -13.71
C VAL A 19 -22.24 50.84 -12.98
N GLY A 20 -21.21 50.14 -12.50
CA GLY A 20 -21.33 48.82 -11.91
C GLY A 20 -20.39 48.66 -10.71
N GLU A 21 -20.97 48.17 -9.62
CA GLU A 21 -20.34 47.77 -8.35
C GLU A 21 -18.98 47.08 -8.51
N PRO A 22 -18.09 47.16 -7.50
CA PRO A 22 -16.80 46.50 -7.57
C PRO A 22 -16.98 44.98 -7.71
N PRO A 23 -16.18 44.30 -8.55
CA PRO A 23 -16.39 42.90 -8.83
C PRO A 23 -16.12 42.06 -7.59
N THR A 24 -17.15 41.36 -7.11
CA THR A 24 -17.05 40.27 -6.14
C THR A 24 -16.20 39.16 -6.75
N ARG A 25 -14.88 39.27 -6.58
CA ARG A 25 -13.91 38.31 -7.09
C ARG A 25 -14.07 37.01 -6.30
N LEU A 26 -14.77 36.05 -6.88
CA LEU A 26 -14.85 34.67 -6.40
C LEU A 26 -13.42 34.09 -6.37
N VAL A 27 -12.79 34.07 -5.21
CA VAL A 27 -11.57 33.30 -5.00
C VAL A 27 -12.02 31.88 -4.62
N ARG A 28 -12.30 31.04 -5.62
CA ARG A 28 -12.44 29.60 -5.41
C ARG A 28 -11.07 29.04 -5.06
N ILE A 29 -10.84 28.76 -3.79
CA ILE A 29 -9.77 27.87 -3.37
C ILE A 29 -10.33 26.46 -3.58
N THR A 30 -9.83 25.76 -4.59
CA THR A 30 -10.18 24.39 -5.02
C THR A 30 -11.44 24.24 -5.87
N GLY A 31 -11.31 23.49 -6.96
CA GLY A 31 -12.42 22.96 -7.72
C GLY A 31 -13.16 21.92 -6.89
N GLN A 32 -14.49 21.96 -6.94
CA GLN A 32 -15.34 20.92 -6.39
C GLN A 32 -15.03 19.60 -7.10
N LEU A 33 -14.14 18.80 -6.52
CA LEU A 33 -14.00 17.40 -6.88
C LEU A 33 -15.22 16.67 -6.28
N GLU A 34 -16.04 16.05 -7.14
CA GLU A 34 -17.07 15.13 -6.70
C GLU A 34 -16.45 14.03 -5.81
N ARG A 35 -16.79 14.07 -4.54
CA ARG A 35 -16.18 13.24 -3.50
C ARG A 35 -16.85 11.87 -3.50
N LYS A 36 -16.13 10.84 -3.94
CA LYS A 36 -16.55 9.45 -3.67
C LYS A 36 -16.05 9.07 -2.28
N ALA A 37 -16.96 8.86 -1.34
CA ALA A 37 -16.66 8.41 0.01
C ALA A 37 -15.83 7.12 -0.04
N VAL A 38 -14.58 7.19 0.40
CA VAL A 38 -13.78 6.00 0.70
C VAL A 38 -14.24 5.54 2.09
N ALA A 39 -14.77 4.32 2.18
CA ALA A 39 -15.22 3.76 3.44
C ALA A 39 -14.07 3.77 4.46
N PRO A 40 -14.30 4.13 5.73
CA PRO A 40 -13.29 3.94 6.76
C PRO A 40 -13.06 2.45 6.92
N VAL A 41 -11.85 2.02 6.59
CA VAL A 41 -11.30 0.78 7.13
C VAL A 41 -11.26 0.98 8.65
N ALA A 42 -11.72 0.00 9.44
CA ALA A 42 -11.86 0.11 10.89
C ALA A 42 -10.60 0.66 11.59
N LEU A 43 -9.42 0.39 11.03
CA LEU A 43 -8.16 0.88 11.54
C LEU A 43 -7.95 2.39 11.36
N THR A 44 -8.41 2.97 10.25
CA THR A 44 -8.31 4.42 10.00
C THR A 44 -9.05 5.22 11.07
N ALA A 45 -10.29 4.81 11.38
CA ALA A 45 -11.08 5.45 12.42
C ALA A 45 -10.34 5.43 13.77
N ARG A 46 -9.77 4.29 14.13
CA ARG A 46 -8.99 4.16 15.38
C ARG A 46 -7.74 5.02 15.41
N VAL A 47 -7.02 5.17 14.29
CA VAL A 47 -5.89 6.12 14.22
C VAL A 47 -6.41 7.53 14.51
N LYS A 48 -7.51 7.94 13.87
CA LYS A 48 -8.08 9.28 14.08
C LYS A 48 -8.53 9.48 15.54
N ASP A 49 -9.17 8.49 16.15
CA ASP A 49 -9.63 8.55 17.55
C ASP A 49 -8.46 8.66 18.55
N GLU A 50 -7.35 7.96 18.29
CA GLU A 50 -6.14 8.06 19.11
C GLU A 50 -5.46 9.41 18.90
N LEU A 51 -5.27 9.83 17.64
CA LEU A 51 -4.62 11.10 17.30
C LEU A 51 -5.43 12.32 17.79
N ALA A 52 -6.76 12.24 17.85
CA ALA A 52 -7.60 13.31 18.38
C ALA A 52 -7.30 13.62 19.85
N LYS A 53 -6.77 12.64 20.60
CA LYS A 53 -6.47 12.75 22.04
C LYS A 53 -5.02 13.10 22.33
N VAL A 54 -4.17 13.21 21.31
CA VAL A 54 -2.74 13.54 21.47
C VAL A 54 -2.58 14.96 22.01
N VAL A 55 -1.93 15.09 23.17
CA VAL A 55 -1.58 16.39 23.74
C VAL A 55 -0.38 16.98 23.01
N VAL A 56 -0.51 18.22 22.53
CA VAL A 56 0.53 18.92 21.79
C VAL A 56 1.03 20.10 22.61
N PRO A 57 2.15 19.96 23.33
CA PRO A 57 2.56 20.94 24.34
C PRO A 57 3.14 22.22 23.71
N ARG A 58 3.78 22.11 22.54
CA ARG A 58 4.40 23.27 21.88
C ARG A 58 3.37 24.05 21.09
N GLN A 59 3.30 25.36 21.34
CA GLN A 59 2.39 26.26 20.62
C GLN A 59 2.63 26.23 19.11
N SER A 60 3.89 26.25 18.65
CA SER A 60 4.21 26.15 17.22
C SER A 60 3.65 24.88 16.56
N ALA A 61 3.70 23.76 17.27
CA ALA A 61 3.19 22.48 16.80
C ALA A 61 1.65 22.47 16.78
N ARG A 62 0.99 23.08 17.77
CA ARG A 62 -0.47 23.28 17.73
C ARG A 62 -0.88 24.09 16.50
N VAL A 63 -0.19 25.21 16.23
CA VAL A 63 -0.41 26.04 15.04
C VAL A 63 -0.19 25.23 13.75
N ALA A 64 0.88 24.43 13.68
CA ALA A 64 1.18 23.61 12.51
C ALA A 64 0.11 22.55 12.24
N GLU A 65 -0.38 21.88 13.28
CA GLU A 65 -1.47 20.92 13.18
C GLU A 65 -2.76 21.58 12.71
N THR A 66 -3.18 22.68 13.35
CA THR A 66 -4.42 23.40 12.99
C THR A 66 -4.36 23.93 11.57
N ALA A 67 -3.21 24.49 11.14
CA ALA A 67 -3.04 25.00 9.79
C ALA A 67 -3.06 23.87 8.74
N ALA A 68 -2.40 22.74 9.01
CA ALA A 68 -2.43 21.59 8.10
C ALA A 68 -3.85 21.00 8.02
N LEU A 69 -4.52 20.82 9.15
CA LEU A 69 -5.87 20.27 9.20
C LEU A 69 -6.85 21.16 8.41
N LEU A 70 -6.83 22.48 8.63
CA LEU A 70 -7.64 23.43 7.85
C LEU A 70 -7.25 23.49 6.37
N ARG A 71 -5.97 23.33 6.03
CA ARG A 71 -5.58 23.30 4.61
C ARG A 71 -6.15 22.08 3.89
N PHE A 72 -6.28 20.94 4.56
CA PHE A 72 -6.71 19.66 3.98
C PHE A 72 -8.22 19.40 4.08
N ALA A 73 -8.87 19.86 5.15
CA ALA A 73 -10.32 19.72 5.34
C ALA A 73 -11.11 20.99 5.03
N GLY A 74 -10.43 22.15 5.02
CA GLY A 74 -11.08 23.45 5.03
C GLY A 74 -11.22 24.11 3.67
N GLN A 75 -12.17 25.02 3.60
CA GLN A 75 -12.48 25.89 2.47
C GLN A 75 -12.67 27.31 2.99
N MET A 76 -12.20 28.30 2.23
CA MET A 76 -12.45 29.71 2.53
C MET A 76 -13.22 30.33 1.38
N GLN A 77 -14.29 31.05 1.72
CA GLN A 77 -15.18 31.69 0.76
C GLN A 77 -15.60 33.08 1.26
N VAL A 78 -15.84 34.00 0.33
CA VAL A 78 -16.36 35.33 0.66
C VAL A 78 -17.86 35.33 0.40
N ILE A 79 -18.65 35.48 1.46
CA ILE A 79 -20.12 35.53 1.41
C ILE A 79 -20.55 36.91 1.89
N ALA A 80 -21.30 37.65 1.06
CA ALA A 80 -21.77 39.00 1.37
C ALA A 80 -20.66 39.93 1.92
N GLY A 81 -19.47 39.87 1.31
CA GLY A 81 -18.30 40.66 1.71
C GLY A 81 -17.55 40.16 2.96
N ARG A 82 -18.02 39.10 3.63
CA ARG A 82 -17.38 38.50 4.80
C ARG A 82 -16.63 37.23 4.42
N LEU A 83 -15.42 37.05 4.95
CA LEU A 83 -14.65 35.82 4.76
C LEU A 83 -15.17 34.76 5.75
N VAL A 84 -15.61 33.63 5.22
CA VAL A 84 -16.10 32.47 5.97
C VAL A 84 -15.12 31.32 5.77
N LEU A 85 -14.73 30.68 6.87
CA LEU A 85 -13.92 29.46 6.88
C LEU A 85 -14.84 28.30 7.28
N GLU A 86 -14.82 27.25 6.48
CA GLU A 86 -15.53 26.01 6.76
C GLU A 86 -14.55 24.84 6.77
N ALA A 87 -14.78 23.84 7.61
CA ALA A 87 -14.03 22.60 7.61
C ALA A 87 -14.98 21.41 7.74
N GLU A 88 -14.86 20.44 6.83
CA GLU A 88 -15.71 19.25 6.82
C GLU A 88 -14.90 18.01 7.21
N LEU A 89 -15.27 17.40 8.34
CA LEU A 89 -14.57 16.27 8.94
C LEU A 89 -15.47 15.03 8.99
N ASP A 90 -14.86 13.86 9.10
CA ASP A 90 -15.53 12.55 9.16
C ASP A 90 -15.54 11.94 10.57
N SER A 91 -15.01 12.67 11.57
CA SER A 91 -14.99 12.28 12.99
C SER A 91 -15.32 13.48 13.88
N GLY A 92 -16.22 13.26 14.84
CA GLY A 92 -16.63 14.28 15.80
C GLY A 92 -15.54 14.64 16.81
N ASP A 93 -14.69 13.69 17.20
CA ASP A 93 -13.57 13.97 18.10
C ASP A 93 -12.52 14.87 17.44
N VAL A 94 -12.30 14.69 16.13
CA VAL A 94 -11.43 15.56 15.34
C VAL A 94 -12.04 16.96 15.18
N ALA A 95 -13.36 17.04 14.98
CA ALA A 95 -14.07 18.31 14.89
C ALA A 95 -13.99 19.09 16.21
N ARG A 96 -14.26 18.44 17.34
CA ARG A 96 -14.15 19.05 18.67
C ARG A 96 -12.74 19.55 18.95
N ARG A 97 -11.72 18.73 18.67
CA ARG A 97 -10.31 19.13 18.81
C ARG A 97 -9.95 20.37 17.98
N LEU A 98 -10.44 20.45 16.75
CA LEU A 98 -10.22 21.62 15.90
C LEU A 98 -10.95 22.84 16.46
N ALA A 99 -12.20 22.70 16.88
CA ALA A 99 -12.98 23.78 17.49
C ALA A 99 -12.30 24.33 18.74
N GLU A 100 -11.90 23.46 19.68
CA GLU A 100 -11.15 23.82 20.89
C GLU A 100 -9.85 24.53 20.54
N SER A 101 -9.08 24.03 19.58
CA SER A 101 -7.84 24.67 19.13
C SER A 101 -8.08 26.06 18.55
N LEU A 102 -9.17 26.25 17.80
CA LEU A 102 -9.53 27.54 17.23
C LEU A 102 -9.98 28.54 18.31
N THR A 103 -10.84 28.12 19.22
CA THR A 103 -11.33 28.97 20.31
C THR A 103 -10.23 29.31 21.30
N GLU A 104 -9.40 28.36 21.74
CA GLU A 104 -8.34 28.60 22.73
C GLU A 104 -7.20 29.47 22.18
N MET A 105 -6.72 29.19 20.96
CA MET A 105 -5.53 29.89 20.43
C MET A 105 -5.87 31.22 19.75
N TYR A 106 -7.09 31.38 19.25
CA TYR A 106 -7.48 32.52 18.42
C TYR A 106 -8.72 33.27 18.92
N GLY A 107 -9.40 32.77 19.95
CA GLY A 107 -10.57 33.45 20.52
C GLY A 107 -11.75 33.58 19.55
N VAL A 108 -11.86 32.68 18.57
CA VAL A 108 -12.95 32.69 17.60
C VAL A 108 -14.09 31.77 18.03
N GLU A 109 -15.32 32.20 17.75
CA GLU A 109 -16.51 31.36 17.88
C GLU A 109 -16.57 30.37 16.69
N VAL A 110 -16.79 29.09 17.01
CA VAL A 110 -16.89 28.02 16.02
C VAL A 110 -18.28 27.42 16.11
N HIS A 111 -19.04 27.49 15.02
CA HIS A 111 -20.33 26.82 14.92
C HIS A 111 -20.13 25.41 14.37
N GLU A 112 -20.56 24.39 15.11
CA GLU A 112 -20.54 23.00 14.67
C GLU A 112 -21.94 22.56 14.23
N HIS A 113 -22.00 21.96 13.04
CA HIS A 113 -23.18 21.28 12.53
C HIS A 113 -22.85 19.82 12.20
N THR A 114 -23.56 18.89 12.83
CA THR A 114 -23.46 17.46 12.48
C THR A 114 -24.49 17.13 11.42
N ILE A 115 -24.03 16.59 10.29
CA ILE A 115 -24.85 16.10 9.19
C ILE A 115 -24.93 14.58 9.36
N SER A 116 -26.14 14.07 9.59
CA SER A 116 -26.40 12.64 9.76
C SER A 116 -26.03 11.84 8.50
N PRO A 117 -25.68 10.54 8.65
CA PRO A 117 -25.50 9.64 7.51
C PRO A 117 -26.72 9.65 6.58
N GLY A 118 -26.49 9.58 5.27
CA GLY A 118 -27.55 9.62 4.26
C GLY A 118 -27.15 8.84 3.00
N GLY A 119 -28.00 8.88 1.95
CA GLY A 119 -27.78 8.08 0.73
C GLY A 119 -26.41 8.29 0.04
N ALA A 120 -25.77 9.44 0.23
CA ALA A 120 -24.46 9.76 -0.33
C ALA A 120 -23.25 9.39 0.56
N SER A 121 -23.44 9.16 1.87
CA SER A 121 -22.38 8.84 2.82
C SER A 121 -22.89 7.97 3.97
N LYS A 122 -22.19 6.85 4.23
CA LYS A 122 -22.50 5.93 5.34
C LYS A 122 -22.13 6.50 6.72
N ASN A 123 -21.42 7.62 6.79
CA ASN A 123 -20.95 8.22 8.03
C ASN A 123 -21.47 9.64 8.19
N SER A 124 -21.60 10.05 9.46
CA SER A 124 -21.85 11.44 9.82
C SER A 124 -20.69 12.33 9.36
N ARG A 125 -21.02 13.56 8.99
CA ARG A 125 -20.02 14.60 8.68
C ARG A 125 -20.18 15.73 9.67
N HIS A 126 -19.06 16.29 10.10
CA HIS A 126 -19.01 17.39 11.05
C HIS A 126 -18.54 18.63 10.30
N LEU A 127 -19.40 19.62 10.17
CA LEU A 127 -19.10 20.89 9.54
C LEU A 127 -18.82 21.93 10.62
N LEU A 128 -17.58 22.42 10.67
CA LEU A 128 -17.23 23.58 11.48
C LEU A 128 -17.27 24.83 10.61
N ARG A 129 -17.84 25.91 11.13
CA ARG A 129 -17.93 27.21 10.45
C ARG A 129 -17.45 28.33 11.37
N VAL A 130 -16.57 29.18 10.84
CA VAL A 130 -16.11 30.42 11.46
C VAL A 130 -16.45 31.59 10.52
N THR A 131 -17.25 32.53 11.00
CA THR A 131 -17.74 33.69 10.25
C THR A 131 -17.08 34.99 10.70
N GLU A 132 -16.82 35.13 12.00
CA GLU A 132 -16.18 36.30 12.60
C GLU A 132 -14.70 36.02 12.91
N GLY A 133 -13.84 37.06 12.80
CA GLY A 133 -12.40 36.90 13.03
C GLY A 133 -11.64 36.10 11.96
N THR A 134 -12.31 35.51 10.96
CA THR A 134 -11.72 34.64 9.94
C THR A 134 -10.52 35.25 9.20
N ARG A 135 -10.55 36.57 8.94
CA ARG A 135 -9.46 37.27 8.24
C ARG A 135 -8.18 37.36 9.07
N ASP A 136 -8.30 37.46 10.39
CA ASP A 136 -7.16 37.48 11.30
C ASP A 136 -6.67 36.04 11.54
N LEU A 137 -7.59 35.12 11.81
CA LEU A 137 -7.32 33.68 11.92
C LEU A 137 -6.53 33.13 10.73
N SER A 138 -7.00 33.35 9.51
CA SER A 138 -6.34 32.89 8.28
C SER A 138 -4.94 33.47 8.09
N ARG A 139 -4.72 34.72 8.51
CA ARG A 139 -3.39 35.36 8.48
C ARG A 139 -2.44 34.76 9.52
N ARG A 140 -2.89 34.59 10.77
CA ARG A 140 -2.06 34.02 11.85
C ARG A 140 -1.70 32.55 11.59
N LEU A 141 -2.59 31.78 10.99
CA LEU A 141 -2.32 30.41 10.54
C LEU A 141 -1.48 30.35 9.26
N GLY A 142 -1.26 31.48 8.58
CA GLY A 142 -0.56 31.55 7.29
C GLY A 142 -1.29 30.82 6.17
N LEU A 143 -2.62 30.75 6.22
CA LEU A 143 -3.47 30.22 5.14
C LEU A 143 -3.66 31.24 4.01
N VAL A 144 -3.31 32.51 4.26
CA VAL A 144 -3.24 33.57 3.26
C VAL A 144 -1.89 34.26 3.30
N THR A 145 -1.40 34.68 2.14
CA THR A 145 -0.16 35.44 1.97
C THR A 145 -0.34 36.88 2.47
N ARG A 146 0.77 37.62 2.59
CA ARG A 146 0.75 39.05 2.92
C ARG A 146 -0.06 39.89 1.92
N SER A 147 -0.11 39.47 0.65
CA SER A 147 -0.91 40.11 -0.39
C SER A 147 -2.39 39.69 -0.38
N GLY A 148 -2.80 38.86 0.58
CA GLY A 148 -4.19 38.41 0.75
C GLY A 148 -4.60 37.24 -0.15
N HIS A 149 -3.65 36.63 -0.86
CA HIS A 149 -3.94 35.47 -1.70
C HIS A 149 -3.88 34.18 -0.86
N PRO A 150 -4.69 33.16 -1.16
CA PRO A 150 -4.63 31.89 -0.46
C PRO A 150 -3.28 31.18 -0.66
N VAL A 151 -2.79 30.51 0.39
CA VAL A 151 -1.61 29.64 0.28
C VAL A 151 -2.02 28.33 -0.40
N VAL A 152 -1.32 28.00 -1.49
CA VAL A 152 -1.61 26.81 -2.29
C VAL A 152 -1.07 25.55 -1.63
N GLY A 153 0.16 25.56 -1.11
CA GLY A 153 0.74 24.43 -0.39
C GLY A 153 0.36 24.40 1.10
N LEU A 154 1.34 24.05 1.94
CA LEU A 154 1.29 24.32 3.38
C LEU A 154 1.93 25.68 3.70
N PRO A 155 1.59 26.31 4.84
CA PRO A 155 2.20 27.57 5.23
C PRO A 155 3.73 27.45 5.37
N PRO A 156 4.51 28.45 4.94
CA PRO A 156 5.98 28.38 4.98
C PRO A 156 6.54 28.08 6.37
N GLN A 157 5.94 28.64 7.42
CA GLN A 157 6.36 28.41 8.81
C GLN A 157 6.14 26.96 9.29
N VAL A 158 5.22 26.23 8.65
CA VAL A 158 5.02 24.79 8.92
C VAL A 158 6.09 23.97 8.21
N ILE A 159 6.36 24.29 6.94
CA ILE A 159 7.36 23.59 6.11
C ILE A 159 8.78 23.78 6.67
N SER A 160 9.13 25.01 7.05
CA SER A 160 10.43 25.35 7.62
C SER A 160 10.52 25.06 9.13
N GLY A 161 9.40 24.68 9.76
CA GLY A 161 9.30 24.45 11.20
C GLY A 161 10.19 23.34 11.76
N THR A 162 10.12 23.17 13.07
CA THR A 162 10.86 22.14 13.81
C THR A 162 10.36 20.73 13.48
N VAL A 163 11.07 19.70 13.94
CA VAL A 163 10.61 18.30 13.81
C VAL A 163 9.21 18.14 14.42
N ALA A 164 8.96 18.72 15.59
CA ALA A 164 7.64 18.67 16.24
C ALA A 164 6.53 19.35 15.41
N ASP A 165 6.85 20.43 14.69
CA ASP A 165 5.89 21.09 13.81
C ASP A 165 5.56 20.21 12.59
N ASN A 166 6.56 19.49 12.05
CA ASN A 166 6.36 18.54 10.94
C ASN A 166 5.56 17.29 11.38
N GLU A 167 5.81 16.76 12.58
CA GLU A 167 5.00 15.70 13.19
C GLU A 167 3.53 16.14 13.34
N ALA A 168 3.33 17.38 13.80
CA ALA A 168 2.02 17.97 13.98
C ALA A 168 1.30 18.27 12.67
N ALA A 169 2.01 18.75 11.65
CA ALA A 169 1.47 18.93 10.31
C ALA A 169 0.98 17.61 9.71
N TRP A 170 1.76 16.53 9.85
CA TRP A 170 1.35 15.19 9.43
C TRP A 170 0.13 14.69 10.18
N ARG A 171 0.07 14.87 11.51
CA ARG A 171 -1.11 14.54 12.29
C ARG A 171 -2.34 15.31 11.81
N GLY A 172 -2.23 16.63 11.61
CA GLY A 172 -3.34 17.46 11.10
C GLY A 172 -3.83 17.02 9.71
N ALA A 173 -2.90 16.74 8.80
CA ALA A 173 -3.24 16.25 7.45
C ALA A 173 -3.89 14.86 7.48
N PHE A 174 -3.41 13.95 8.33
CA PHE A 174 -3.99 12.62 8.49
C PHE A 174 -5.39 12.69 9.14
N LEU A 175 -5.57 13.50 10.17
CA LEU A 175 -6.86 13.74 10.82
C LEU A 175 -7.91 14.24 9.82
N ALA A 176 -7.51 15.15 8.92
CA ALA A 176 -8.36 15.69 7.88
C ALA A 176 -8.72 14.67 6.77
N GLN A 177 -7.72 14.04 6.15
CA GLN A 177 -7.89 13.30 4.88
C GLN A 177 -7.04 12.02 4.80
N GLY A 178 -6.56 11.54 5.95
CA GLY A 178 -5.72 10.36 6.05
C GLY A 178 -6.51 9.05 6.10
N PHE A 179 -5.89 8.00 5.57
CA PHE A 179 -6.35 6.64 5.74
C PHE A 179 -5.18 5.66 5.84
N LEU A 180 -5.41 4.59 6.59
CA LEU A 180 -4.51 3.49 6.80
C LEU A 180 -5.18 2.19 6.35
N THR A 181 -4.54 1.51 5.42
CA THR A 181 -4.97 0.17 4.99
C THR A 181 -4.46 -0.90 5.95
N GLU A 182 -5.23 -1.98 6.09
CA GLU A 182 -4.81 -3.11 6.91
C GLU A 182 -3.58 -3.80 6.30
N PRO A 183 -2.68 -4.35 7.15
CA PRO A 183 -1.56 -5.14 6.66
C PRO A 183 -2.04 -6.36 5.88
N GLY A 184 -1.50 -6.54 4.67
CA GLY A 184 -1.89 -7.64 3.80
C GLY A 184 -0.99 -7.74 2.56
N ARG A 185 -1.60 -7.99 1.40
CA ARG A 185 -0.86 -8.02 0.12
C ARG A 185 -0.25 -6.66 -0.24
N SER A 186 -0.94 -5.59 0.13
CA SER A 186 -0.48 -4.22 -0.04
C SER A 186 -0.83 -3.44 1.20
N SER A 187 0.17 -2.81 1.80
CA SER A 187 -0.02 -1.88 2.91
C SER A 187 0.32 -0.48 2.44
N ALA A 188 -0.48 0.48 2.88
CA ALA A 188 -0.34 1.88 2.56
C ALA A 188 -0.95 2.76 3.65
N LEU A 189 -0.21 3.82 3.99
CA LEU A 189 -0.74 5.00 4.64
C LEU A 189 -0.82 6.10 3.58
N GLU A 190 -1.99 6.71 3.45
CA GLU A 190 -2.25 7.72 2.43
C GLU A 190 -2.92 8.96 3.01
N VAL A 191 -2.67 10.11 2.40
CA VAL A 191 -3.40 11.36 2.65
C VAL A 191 -3.85 11.96 1.33
N VAL A 192 -5.15 12.19 1.18
CA VAL A 192 -5.71 12.90 0.02
C VAL A 192 -5.35 14.38 0.13
N CYS A 193 -4.77 14.92 -0.94
CA CYS A 193 -4.26 16.29 -0.97
C CYS A 193 -5.16 17.19 -1.80
N PRO A 194 -5.31 18.47 -1.40
CA PRO A 194 -6.13 19.43 -2.14
C PRO A 194 -5.49 19.89 -3.46
N CYS A 195 -4.17 19.76 -3.61
CA CYS A 195 -3.41 20.02 -4.83
C CYS A 195 -2.00 19.44 -4.71
N GLN A 196 -1.26 19.46 -5.82
CA GLN A 196 0.10 18.95 -5.93
C GLN A 196 1.09 19.67 -4.99
N GLU A 197 0.98 20.99 -4.80
CA GLU A 197 1.86 21.75 -3.93
C GLU A 197 1.70 21.37 -2.45
N ALA A 198 0.46 21.10 -2.02
CA ALA A 198 0.20 20.60 -0.68
C ALA A 198 0.77 19.18 -0.49
N ALA A 199 0.67 18.34 -1.53
CA ALA A 199 1.25 17.00 -1.52
C ALA A 199 2.79 17.05 -1.43
N LEU A 200 3.44 17.89 -2.23
CA LEU A 200 4.89 18.08 -2.20
C LEU A 200 5.38 18.63 -0.86
N ALA A 201 4.66 19.59 -0.28
CA ALA A 201 4.97 20.13 1.04
C ALA A 201 4.89 19.04 2.14
N LEU A 202 3.85 18.19 2.09
CA LEU A 202 3.68 17.10 3.04
C LEU A 202 4.73 15.98 2.87
N VAL A 203 5.14 15.67 1.63
CA VAL A 203 6.30 14.79 1.37
C VAL A 203 7.59 15.39 1.94
N GLY A 204 7.80 16.69 1.78
CA GLY A 204 8.92 17.41 2.39
C GLY A 204 8.93 17.27 3.90
N ALA A 205 7.78 17.45 4.55
CA ALA A 205 7.62 17.25 5.99
C ALA A 205 7.96 15.80 6.40
N ALA A 206 7.51 14.78 5.66
CA ALA A 206 7.86 13.38 5.95
C ALA A 206 9.36 13.13 5.84
N ARG A 207 10.01 13.69 4.82
CA ARG A 207 11.47 13.57 4.65
C ARG A 207 12.23 14.12 5.85
N ARG A 208 11.77 15.24 6.44
CA ARG A 208 12.37 15.82 7.66
C ARG A 208 12.21 14.91 8.89
N LEU A 209 11.25 13.98 8.87
CA LEU A 209 11.06 12.96 9.90
C LEU A 209 11.84 11.66 9.61
N GLY A 210 12.60 11.60 8.49
CA GLY A 210 13.28 10.39 8.04
C GLY A 210 12.35 9.37 7.36
N ILE A 211 11.18 9.82 6.89
CA ILE A 211 10.13 8.93 6.36
C ILE A 211 10.04 9.10 4.84
N ALA A 212 10.17 7.99 4.12
CA ALA A 212 10.08 7.98 2.66
C ALA A 212 8.62 7.99 2.19
N ALA A 213 8.12 9.16 1.80
CA ALA A 213 6.80 9.34 1.21
C ALA A 213 6.90 9.72 -0.29
N ARG A 214 5.86 9.41 -1.06
CA ARG A 214 5.78 9.77 -2.50
C ARG A 214 4.46 10.43 -2.82
N THR A 215 4.47 11.36 -3.76
CA THR A 215 3.24 11.87 -4.37
C THR A 215 2.71 10.86 -5.39
N LYS A 216 1.39 10.79 -5.52
CA LYS A 216 0.69 9.96 -6.50
C LYS A 216 -0.58 10.68 -6.90
N GLU A 217 -0.83 10.81 -8.19
CA GLU A 217 -2.12 11.23 -8.70
C GLU A 217 -2.99 9.98 -8.93
N THR A 218 -4.26 10.02 -8.52
CA THR A 218 -5.22 8.96 -8.82
C THR A 218 -6.55 9.58 -9.18
N ARG A 219 -6.99 9.42 -10.43
CA ARG A 219 -8.24 9.97 -10.97
C ARG A 219 -8.36 11.49 -10.78
N GLY A 220 -7.31 12.25 -11.11
CA GLY A 220 -7.30 13.71 -10.97
C GLY A 220 -7.18 14.20 -9.52
N THR A 221 -6.91 13.31 -8.56
CA THR A 221 -6.73 13.68 -7.15
C THR A 221 -5.30 13.39 -6.70
N ASP A 222 -4.62 14.42 -6.20
CA ASP A 222 -3.29 14.30 -5.61
C ASP A 222 -3.34 13.57 -4.26
N ARG A 223 -2.34 12.73 -4.01
CA ARG A 223 -2.19 11.97 -2.77
C ARG A 223 -0.75 11.90 -2.36
N VAL A 224 -0.50 11.81 -1.06
CA VAL A 224 0.78 11.34 -0.53
C VAL A 224 0.60 9.91 -0.04
N VAL A 225 1.53 9.03 -0.41
CA VAL A 225 1.47 7.59 -0.12
C VAL A 225 2.79 7.12 0.48
N ILE A 226 2.69 6.31 1.53
CA ILE A 226 3.80 5.56 2.15
C ILE A 226 3.41 4.08 2.10
N ARG A 227 4.28 3.24 1.52
CA ARG A 227 4.03 1.80 1.37
C ARG A 227 4.96 0.91 2.18
N ASP A 228 6.12 1.45 2.53
CA ASP A 228 7.09 0.72 3.34
C ASP A 228 6.54 0.55 4.76
N GLY A 229 6.56 -0.68 5.26
CA GLY A 229 5.87 -1.01 6.51
C GLY A 229 6.54 -0.38 7.73
N ASP A 230 7.87 -0.30 7.72
CA ASP A 230 8.64 0.31 8.81
C ASP A 230 8.44 1.83 8.79
N ALA A 231 8.40 2.44 7.61
CA ALA A 231 8.07 3.85 7.43
C ALA A 231 6.64 4.19 7.89
N ILE A 232 5.66 3.31 7.65
CA ILE A 232 4.29 3.46 8.17
C ILE A 232 4.31 3.43 9.70
N GLY A 233 4.94 2.42 10.31
CA GLY A 233 5.05 2.30 11.76
C GLY A 233 5.76 3.49 12.42
N ALA A 234 6.83 3.97 11.79
CA ALA A 234 7.55 5.16 12.20
C ALA A 234 6.66 6.41 12.13
N LEU A 235 5.88 6.60 11.06
CA LEU A 235 4.98 7.75 10.96
C LEU A 235 3.87 7.71 12.01
N LEU A 236 3.24 6.55 12.24
CA LEU A 236 2.21 6.40 13.28
C LEU A 236 2.77 6.75 14.66
N THR A 237 3.98 6.28 14.97
CA THR A 237 4.71 6.63 16.21
C THR A 237 4.91 8.14 16.32
N ARG A 238 5.42 8.77 15.27
CA ARG A 238 5.73 10.20 15.21
C ARG A 238 4.49 11.08 15.35
N MET A 239 3.36 10.66 14.77
CA MET A 239 2.10 11.38 14.91
C MET A 239 1.49 11.21 16.32
N GLY A 240 1.78 10.12 17.02
CA GLY A 240 1.28 9.82 18.36
C GLY A 240 0.26 8.68 18.44
N ALA A 241 0.10 7.89 17.37
CA ALA A 241 -0.81 6.74 17.30
C ALA A 241 -0.11 5.44 17.75
N GLN A 242 0.33 5.38 19.01
CA GLN A 242 1.17 4.30 19.54
C GLN A 242 0.41 2.97 19.62
N GLN A 243 -0.82 2.99 20.12
CA GLN A 243 -1.63 1.77 20.29
C GLN A 243 -2.05 1.20 18.94
N VAL A 244 -2.47 2.05 18.02
CA VAL A 244 -2.84 1.58 16.68
C VAL A 244 -1.62 1.10 15.90
N ARG A 245 -0.43 1.69 16.10
CA ARG A 245 0.83 1.16 15.55
C ARG A 245 1.09 -0.27 16.02
N LEU A 246 1.04 -0.52 17.33
CA LEU A 246 1.29 -1.86 17.89
C LEU A 246 0.36 -2.92 17.30
N GLU A 247 -0.93 -2.61 17.16
CA GLU A 247 -1.87 -3.52 16.53
C GLU A 247 -1.58 -3.73 15.04
N TRP A 248 -1.25 -2.66 14.32
CA TRP A 248 -0.91 -2.75 12.90
C TRP A 248 0.35 -3.59 12.69
N GLU A 249 1.36 -3.46 13.57
CA GLU A 249 2.59 -4.26 13.56
C GLU A 249 2.31 -5.73 13.89
N ASP A 250 1.54 -6.05 14.93
CA ASP A 250 1.15 -7.44 15.25
C ASP A 250 0.41 -8.10 14.08
N LYS A 251 -0.54 -7.38 13.45
CA LYS A 251 -1.24 -7.86 12.25
C LYS A 251 -0.27 -8.12 11.09
N ARG A 252 0.71 -7.24 10.87
CA ARG A 252 1.74 -7.40 9.83
C ARG A 252 2.61 -8.63 10.08
N LEU A 253 3.15 -8.77 11.29
CA LEU A 253 4.03 -9.89 11.68
C LEU A 253 3.33 -11.24 11.54
N ARG A 254 2.08 -11.34 12.02
CA ARG A 254 1.27 -12.58 11.87
C ARG A 254 1.06 -12.96 10.40
N ARG A 255 0.90 -11.97 9.52
CA ARG A 255 0.72 -12.21 8.07
C ARG A 255 2.02 -12.62 7.40
N GLU A 256 3.15 -11.99 7.73
CA GLU A 256 4.48 -12.36 7.21
C GLU A 256 4.85 -13.80 7.61
N SER A 257 4.59 -14.17 8.87
CA SER A 257 4.79 -15.54 9.37
C SER A 257 3.94 -16.56 8.60
N ARG A 258 2.62 -16.31 8.46
CA ARG A 258 1.72 -17.18 7.68
C ARG A 258 2.11 -17.30 6.21
N SER A 259 2.51 -16.20 5.59
CA SER A 259 2.96 -16.18 4.19
C SER A 259 4.19 -17.08 3.99
N THR A 260 5.14 -17.02 4.92
CA THR A 260 6.35 -17.84 4.91
C THR A 260 6.02 -19.32 5.11
N ALA A 261 5.18 -19.66 6.09
CA ALA A 261 4.74 -21.03 6.33
C ALA A 261 3.99 -21.62 5.13
N ASN A 262 3.08 -20.85 4.51
CA ASN A 262 2.36 -21.28 3.32
C ASN A 262 3.29 -21.48 2.12
N ARG A 263 4.30 -20.63 1.95
CA ARG A 263 5.29 -20.80 0.88
C ARG A 263 6.09 -22.08 1.07
N LEU A 264 6.50 -22.39 2.30
CA LEU A 264 7.21 -23.62 2.62
C LEU A 264 6.33 -24.85 2.37
N ALA A 265 5.11 -24.87 2.90
CA ALA A 265 4.18 -25.98 2.70
C ALA A 265 3.87 -26.23 1.21
N ASN A 266 3.67 -25.17 0.42
CA ASN A 266 3.45 -25.29 -1.02
C ASN A 266 4.70 -25.79 -1.75
N PHE A 267 5.89 -25.41 -1.29
CA PHE A 267 7.14 -25.90 -1.84
C PHE A 267 7.33 -27.39 -1.56
N ASP A 268 7.03 -27.84 -0.33
CA ASP A 268 7.12 -29.24 0.07
C ASP A 268 6.12 -30.12 -0.70
N ASP A 269 4.86 -29.70 -0.82
CA ASP A 269 3.85 -30.40 -1.62
C ASP A 269 4.26 -30.49 -3.11
N ALA A 270 4.71 -29.38 -3.71
CA ALA A 270 5.16 -29.38 -5.10
C ALA A 270 6.40 -30.28 -5.32
N ASN A 271 7.33 -30.29 -4.37
CA ASN A 271 8.53 -31.13 -4.43
C ASN A 271 8.20 -32.62 -4.24
N LEU A 272 7.29 -32.95 -3.32
CA LEU A 272 6.81 -34.31 -3.09
C LEU A 272 6.11 -34.87 -4.35
N ARG A 273 5.17 -34.11 -4.93
CA ARG A 273 4.48 -34.50 -6.17
C ARG A 273 5.44 -34.71 -7.34
N ARG A 274 6.39 -33.79 -7.53
CA ARG A 274 7.40 -33.92 -8.61
C ARG A 274 8.26 -35.17 -8.42
N SER A 275 8.67 -35.44 -7.18
CA SER A 275 9.50 -36.60 -6.84
C SER A 275 8.73 -37.92 -7.02
N ALA A 276 7.46 -37.96 -6.62
CA ALA A 276 6.58 -39.11 -6.82
C ALA A 276 6.37 -39.42 -8.30
N ARG A 277 6.02 -38.41 -9.11
CA ARG A 277 5.89 -38.58 -10.57
C ARG A 277 7.17 -39.06 -11.24
N ALA A 278 8.31 -38.50 -10.85
CA ALA A 278 9.61 -38.95 -11.36
C ALA A 278 9.93 -40.40 -10.95
N ALA A 279 9.56 -40.81 -9.74
CA ALA A 279 9.73 -42.18 -9.26
C ALA A 279 8.86 -43.17 -10.04
N VAL A 280 7.59 -42.84 -10.28
CA VAL A 280 6.66 -43.67 -11.06
C VAL A 280 7.08 -43.77 -12.52
N ALA A 281 7.49 -42.65 -13.14
CA ALA A 281 8.04 -42.65 -14.50
C ALA A 281 9.31 -43.50 -14.59
N ALA A 282 10.24 -43.35 -13.65
CA ALA A 282 11.46 -44.15 -13.61
C ALA A 282 11.15 -45.65 -13.45
N ALA A 283 10.13 -46.01 -12.68
CA ALA A 283 9.70 -47.41 -12.54
C ALA A 283 9.15 -47.99 -13.85
N ALA A 284 8.29 -47.25 -14.57
CA ALA A 284 7.78 -47.70 -15.87
C ALA A 284 8.90 -47.87 -16.90
N ARG A 285 9.84 -46.91 -16.95
CA ARG A 285 11.01 -47.00 -17.83
C ARG A 285 11.91 -48.19 -17.50
N VAL A 286 12.15 -48.44 -16.22
CA VAL A 286 12.96 -49.58 -15.76
C VAL A 286 12.28 -50.90 -16.09
N GLU A 287 10.96 -51.00 -15.89
CA GLU A 287 10.19 -52.18 -16.27
C GLU A 287 10.33 -52.48 -17.77
N ARG A 288 10.24 -51.44 -18.61
CA ARG A 288 10.50 -51.56 -20.05
C ARG A 288 11.94 -51.92 -20.37
N ALA A 289 12.92 -51.33 -19.69
CA ALA A 289 14.34 -51.62 -19.88
C ALA A 289 14.67 -53.10 -19.61
N MET A 290 14.07 -53.68 -18.57
CA MET A 290 14.21 -55.09 -18.25
C MET A 290 13.61 -56.00 -19.34
N GLN A 291 12.50 -55.59 -19.97
CA GLN A 291 11.92 -56.34 -21.09
C GLN A 291 12.79 -56.29 -22.36
N ILE A 292 13.41 -55.15 -22.64
CA ILE A 292 14.26 -54.96 -23.84
C ILE A 292 15.56 -55.75 -23.72
N LEU A 293 16.17 -55.74 -22.54
CA LEU A 293 17.46 -56.38 -22.31
C LEU A 293 17.35 -57.87 -21.98
N GLY A 294 16.25 -58.32 -21.36
CA GLY A 294 16.04 -59.72 -21.00
C GLY A 294 17.18 -60.28 -20.14
N ASP A 295 17.78 -61.39 -20.58
CA ASP A 295 18.86 -62.07 -19.87
C ASP A 295 20.23 -61.37 -19.99
N ASP A 296 20.35 -60.35 -20.85
CA ASP A 296 21.60 -59.62 -21.08
C ASP A 296 21.88 -58.54 -20.01
N VAL A 297 20.98 -58.37 -19.02
CA VAL A 297 21.14 -57.37 -17.94
C VAL A 297 22.19 -57.83 -16.92
N PRO A 298 23.24 -57.04 -16.65
CA PRO A 298 24.16 -57.33 -15.55
C PRO A 298 23.44 -57.41 -14.19
N GLU A 299 23.76 -58.41 -13.39
CA GLU A 299 23.10 -58.73 -12.11
C GLU A 299 22.93 -57.51 -11.18
N HIS A 300 24.02 -56.76 -10.95
CA HIS A 300 24.00 -55.56 -10.12
C HIS A 300 23.09 -54.42 -10.62
N LEU A 301 22.75 -54.39 -11.91
CA LEU A 301 21.77 -53.46 -12.51
C LEU A 301 20.35 -54.03 -12.44
N ALA A 302 20.20 -55.35 -12.63
CA ALA A 302 18.93 -56.05 -12.52
C ALA A 302 18.35 -55.92 -11.10
N GLU A 303 19.16 -56.10 -10.05
CA GLU A 303 18.76 -55.91 -8.65
C GLU A 303 18.16 -54.51 -8.39
N ALA A 304 18.86 -53.47 -8.85
CA ALA A 304 18.40 -52.09 -8.69
C ALA A 304 17.13 -51.80 -9.53
N GLY A 305 17.02 -52.44 -10.69
CA GLY A 305 15.84 -52.36 -11.54
C GLY A 305 14.61 -53.00 -10.88
N GLN A 306 14.76 -54.23 -10.37
CA GLN A 306 13.71 -54.96 -9.65
C GLN A 306 13.22 -54.18 -8.43
N LEU A 307 14.14 -53.62 -7.63
CA LEU A 307 13.78 -52.78 -6.47
C LEU A 307 12.94 -51.56 -6.87
N ARG A 308 13.29 -50.88 -7.98
CA ARG A 308 12.54 -49.72 -8.48
C ARG A 308 11.15 -50.11 -9.01
N VAL A 309 11.01 -51.26 -9.66
CA VAL A 309 9.70 -51.75 -10.15
C VAL A 309 8.82 -52.23 -8.99
N ALA A 310 9.40 -52.89 -8.00
CA ALA A 310 8.70 -53.36 -6.81
C ALA A 310 8.20 -52.19 -5.92
N HIS A 311 8.98 -51.11 -5.84
CA HIS A 311 8.67 -49.94 -5.02
C HIS A 311 8.56 -48.66 -5.88
N ARG A 312 7.55 -48.62 -6.74
CA ARG A 312 7.38 -47.55 -7.76
C ARG A 312 7.32 -46.13 -7.18
N GLN A 313 6.77 -45.98 -5.97
CA GLN A 313 6.60 -44.68 -5.29
C GLN A 313 7.74 -44.35 -4.32
N ALA A 314 8.66 -45.29 -4.05
CA ALA A 314 9.74 -45.06 -3.08
C ALA A 314 10.78 -44.08 -3.64
N SER A 315 11.27 -43.20 -2.78
CA SER A 315 12.42 -42.35 -3.07
C SER A 315 13.68 -43.20 -3.32
N LEU A 316 14.68 -42.62 -3.99
CA LEU A 316 15.97 -43.29 -4.20
C LEU A 316 16.70 -43.62 -2.89
N GLU A 317 16.46 -42.83 -1.84
CA GLU A 317 17.02 -43.05 -0.51
C GLU A 317 16.34 -44.23 0.20
N GLU A 318 15.02 -44.39 0.04
CA GLU A 318 14.30 -45.58 0.50
C GLU A 318 14.75 -46.83 -0.24
N LEU A 319 14.91 -46.77 -1.56
CA LEU A 319 15.45 -47.90 -2.33
C LEU A 319 16.85 -48.30 -1.86
N GLY A 320 17.71 -47.33 -1.54
CA GLY A 320 19.05 -47.60 -1.05
C GLY A 320 19.07 -48.35 0.28
N ARG A 321 18.09 -48.07 1.16
CA ARG A 321 17.90 -48.77 2.44
C ARG A 321 17.30 -50.17 2.29
N LEU A 322 16.47 -50.37 1.27
CA LEU A 322 15.83 -51.66 0.95
C LEU A 322 16.75 -52.62 0.19
N ALA A 323 17.81 -52.11 -0.44
CA ALA A 323 18.78 -52.93 -1.14
C ALA A 323 19.64 -53.76 -0.18
N ASP A 324 20.05 -54.94 -0.64
CA ASP A 324 20.98 -55.81 0.07
C ASP A 324 22.16 -56.17 -0.86
N PRO A 325 23.40 -55.72 -0.56
CA PRO A 325 23.76 -54.84 0.56
C PRO A 325 23.21 -53.42 0.40
N GLN A 326 22.98 -52.74 1.54
CA GLN A 326 22.51 -51.35 1.56
C GLN A 326 23.43 -50.45 0.74
N MET A 327 22.83 -49.53 0.01
CA MET A 327 23.56 -48.64 -0.88
C MET A 327 23.10 -47.20 -0.75
N THR A 328 23.98 -46.25 -1.09
CA THR A 328 23.65 -44.83 -1.04
C THR A 328 22.64 -44.48 -2.15
N LYS A 329 21.89 -43.40 -1.95
CA LYS A 329 20.98 -42.82 -2.94
C LYS A 329 21.63 -42.70 -4.34
N ASP A 330 22.87 -42.22 -4.38
CA ASP A 330 23.59 -42.00 -5.65
C ASP A 330 24.04 -43.31 -6.31
N ALA A 331 24.33 -44.36 -5.53
CA ALA A 331 24.63 -45.68 -6.04
C ALA A 331 23.40 -46.31 -6.72
N VAL A 332 22.21 -46.23 -6.10
CA VAL A 332 20.94 -46.67 -6.71
C VAL A 332 20.67 -45.88 -7.99
N ALA A 333 20.75 -44.55 -7.91
CA ALA A 333 20.49 -43.67 -9.04
C ALA A 333 21.43 -43.95 -10.22
N GLY A 334 22.72 -44.18 -9.92
CA GLY A 334 23.73 -44.54 -10.91
C GLY A 334 23.44 -45.88 -11.59
N ARG A 335 23.03 -46.90 -10.82
CA ARG A 335 22.65 -48.21 -11.37
C ARG A 335 21.42 -48.12 -12.27
N ILE A 336 20.35 -47.47 -11.82
CA ILE A 336 19.13 -47.25 -12.63
C ILE A 336 19.46 -46.49 -13.92
N ARG A 337 20.26 -45.43 -13.86
CA ARG A 337 20.63 -44.64 -15.05
C ARG A 337 21.42 -45.47 -16.06
N ARG A 338 22.34 -46.32 -15.61
CA ARG A 338 23.11 -47.22 -16.49
C ARG A 338 22.22 -48.29 -17.11
N LEU A 339 21.28 -48.86 -16.36
CA LEU A 339 20.30 -49.81 -16.87
C LEU A 339 19.48 -49.20 -18.02
N LEU A 340 18.92 -48.01 -17.80
CA LEU A 340 18.14 -47.30 -18.82
C LEU A 340 18.98 -47.00 -20.07
N SER A 341 20.20 -46.47 -19.89
CA SER A 341 21.09 -46.16 -21.03
C SER A 341 21.49 -47.41 -21.82
N MET A 342 21.64 -48.56 -21.16
CA MET A 342 21.94 -49.83 -21.82
C MET A 342 20.74 -50.31 -22.64
N ALA A 343 19.53 -50.22 -22.07
CA ALA A 343 18.30 -50.59 -22.76
C ALA A 343 17.98 -49.68 -23.95
N ASP A 344 18.13 -48.36 -23.79
CA ASP A 344 17.88 -47.40 -24.86
C ASP A 344 18.83 -47.64 -26.05
N LYS A 345 20.11 -47.93 -25.78
CA LYS A 345 21.08 -48.31 -26.82
C LYS A 345 20.68 -49.62 -27.51
N ARG A 346 20.24 -50.61 -26.75
CA ARG A 346 19.80 -51.90 -27.29
C ARG A 346 18.54 -51.76 -28.14
N ALA A 347 17.61 -50.90 -27.75
CA ALA A 347 16.41 -50.60 -28.51
C ALA A 347 16.74 -49.98 -29.87
N GLU A 348 17.69 -49.03 -29.91
CA GLU A 348 18.18 -48.41 -31.14
C GLU A 348 18.79 -49.44 -32.10
N GLU A 349 19.64 -50.34 -31.60
CA GLU A 349 20.25 -51.42 -32.40
C GLU A 349 19.20 -52.38 -33.00
N LEU A 350 18.09 -52.59 -32.30
CA LEU A 350 17.00 -53.49 -32.70
C LEU A 350 15.89 -52.79 -33.50
N GLY A 351 15.97 -51.46 -33.69
CA GLY A 351 14.93 -50.67 -34.34
C GLY A 351 13.61 -50.61 -33.55
N LEU A 352 13.67 -50.74 -32.22
CA LEU A 352 12.52 -50.64 -31.31
C LEU A 352 12.40 -49.23 -30.72
N SER A 353 11.21 -48.89 -30.22
CA SER A 353 11.00 -47.71 -29.38
C SER A 353 11.83 -47.79 -28.09
N ASP A 354 12.31 -46.64 -27.62
CA ASP A 354 13.14 -46.51 -26.40
C ASP A 354 12.33 -46.72 -25.10
N THR A 355 13.00 -46.60 -23.95
CA THR A 355 12.33 -46.76 -22.65
C THR A 355 11.31 -45.67 -22.33
N ASN A 356 11.35 -44.50 -23.00
CA ASN A 356 10.44 -43.39 -22.71
C ASN A 356 9.01 -43.66 -23.18
N GLU A 357 8.81 -44.56 -24.15
CA GLU A 357 7.47 -45.00 -24.61
C GLU A 357 6.60 -45.53 -23.45
N ALA A 358 7.22 -46.08 -22.41
CA ALA A 358 6.51 -46.59 -21.23
C ALA A 358 5.95 -45.51 -20.30
N VAL A 359 6.29 -44.23 -20.51
CA VAL A 359 5.80 -43.11 -19.69
C VAL A 359 4.59 -42.48 -20.37
N THR A 360 3.39 -42.90 -19.98
CA THR A 360 2.13 -42.31 -20.45
C THR A 360 1.64 -41.19 -19.53
N ASP A 361 0.87 -40.24 -20.08
CA ASP A 361 0.27 -39.15 -19.28
C ASP A 361 -0.69 -39.70 -18.20
N ASP A 362 -1.47 -40.73 -18.52
CA ASP A 362 -2.37 -41.42 -17.58
C ASP A 362 -1.62 -41.99 -16.35
N LEU A 363 -0.39 -42.47 -16.56
CA LEU A 363 0.48 -43.01 -15.50
C LEU A 363 1.06 -41.91 -14.61
N LEU A 364 1.20 -40.69 -15.12
CA LEU A 364 1.67 -39.52 -14.37
C LEU A 364 0.53 -38.78 -13.64
N GLU A 365 -0.72 -38.95 -14.08
CA GLU A 365 -1.91 -38.39 -13.43
C GLU A 365 -2.38 -39.20 -12.22
N GLY A 366 -2.13 -40.52 -12.22
CA GLY A 366 -2.42 -41.42 -11.09
C GLY A 366 -1.39 -41.39 -9.94
N ALA A 367 -0.36 -40.55 -10.04
CA ALA A 367 0.76 -40.39 -9.10
C ALA A 367 0.82 -38.98 -8.50
#